data_AF-A0A4W5PLU8-F1
#
_entry.id   AF-A0A4W5PLU8-F1
#
_cell.length_a   1.000
_cell.length_b   1.000
_cell.length_c   1.000
_cell.angle_alpha   90.00
_cell.angle_beta   90.00
_cell.angle_gamma   90.00
#
_symmetry.space_group_name_H-M   'P 1'
#
loop_
_entity.id
_entity.type
_entity.pdbx_description
1 polymer ?
#
loop_
_entity_poly.entity_id
_entity_poly.type
_entity_poly.pdbx_seq_one_letter_code
_entity_poly.pdbx_strand_id
1 'polypeptide(L)'
;MRERTNESQLKIKELEHNINKHRKDSQDAAAKVSRMLEEHEWISQERGLFGQPNTGYDFKVNNPKEAGQRLKKLEESKTRLERSVNKRAMNMLSQAEERYNDLMKKKRIVENDKSKILQTIEELDQKKKEALNIAWQKVNKDFGSIFSTLLPGADARLAPPEGCGALEGLEFKVALGNTWKENLTELSGGQRSLVALSLILAMLLFKPAPIYILDEVDAALDLSHTQNIGQMLRTHFTHSQFVVVSLKDGMFTNANVLFKTKFVDGVSAVSRTTQAQPDQNQTHKGQRKGPSQRPQAQKKLIAN
;
A
#
# COMPACT_ATOMS: atom_id res chain seq x y z
N MET A 1 -16.13 -89.44 83.84
CA MET A 1 -14.74 -88.96 84.06
C MET A 1 -14.03 -88.61 82.75
N ARG A 2 -13.97 -89.47 81.73
CA ARG A 2 -13.26 -89.22 80.46
C ARG A 2 -13.79 -88.04 79.61
N GLU A 3 -15.11 -87.82 79.55
CA GLU A 3 -15.70 -86.73 78.74
C GLU A 3 -15.36 -85.33 79.26
N ARG A 4 -15.43 -85.11 80.59
CA ARG A 4 -14.99 -83.85 81.23
C ARG A 4 -13.51 -83.54 80.97
N THR A 5 -12.67 -84.59 80.88
CA THR A 5 -11.24 -84.44 80.58
C THR A 5 -11.01 -84.01 79.13
N ASN A 6 -11.75 -84.58 78.17
CA ASN A 6 -11.69 -84.16 76.76
C ASN A 6 -12.20 -82.74 76.52
N GLU A 7 -13.31 -82.36 77.18
CA GLU A 7 -13.85 -81.00 77.09
C GLU A 7 -12.88 -79.95 77.66
N SER A 8 -12.20 -80.29 78.76
CA SER A 8 -11.15 -79.45 79.34
C SER A 8 -9.92 -79.34 78.43
N GLN A 9 -9.51 -80.42 77.76
CA GLN A 9 -8.40 -80.40 76.81
C GLN A 9 -8.70 -79.56 75.55
N LEU A 10 -9.95 -79.60 75.05
CA LEU A 10 -10.38 -78.75 73.94
C LEU A 10 -10.33 -77.26 74.31
N LYS A 11 -10.82 -76.90 75.51
CA LYS A 11 -10.72 -75.53 76.04
C LYS A 11 -9.28 -75.06 76.22
N ILE A 12 -8.38 -75.93 76.68
CA ILE A 12 -6.95 -75.61 76.80
C ILE A 12 -6.37 -75.31 75.42
N LYS A 13 -6.65 -76.13 74.39
CA LYS A 13 -6.17 -75.86 73.02
C LYS A 13 -6.74 -74.58 72.41
N GLU A 14 -8.01 -74.28 72.67
CA GLU A 14 -8.64 -73.03 72.22
C GLU A 14 -8.01 -71.81 72.90
N LEU A 15 -7.76 -71.90 74.20
CA LEU A 15 -7.08 -70.85 74.96
C LEU A 15 -5.62 -70.69 74.50
N GLU A 16 -4.89 -71.78 74.25
CA GLU A 16 -3.53 -71.73 73.69
C GLU A 16 -3.50 -71.08 72.30
N HIS A 17 -4.47 -71.40 71.44
CA HIS A 17 -4.61 -70.76 70.13
C HIS A 17 -4.89 -69.26 70.26
N ASN A 18 -5.81 -68.87 71.15
CA ASN A 18 -6.13 -67.47 71.40
C ASN A 18 -4.94 -66.71 72.01
N ILE A 19 -4.21 -67.33 72.93
CA ILE A 19 -2.98 -66.77 73.50
C ILE A 19 -1.95 -66.55 72.40
N ASN A 20 -1.75 -67.53 71.52
CA ASN A 20 -0.77 -67.41 70.44
C ASN A 20 -1.19 -66.35 69.40
N LYS A 21 -2.49 -66.26 69.08
CA LYS A 21 -3.05 -65.22 68.21
C LYS A 21 -2.85 -63.83 68.80
N HIS A 22 -3.24 -63.61 70.06
CA HIS A 22 -3.05 -62.33 70.74
C HIS A 22 -1.58 -61.96 70.88
N ARG A 23 -0.68 -62.94 71.07
CA ARG A 23 0.77 -62.71 71.10
C ARG A 23 1.28 -62.24 69.74
N LYS A 24 0.82 -62.85 68.64
CA LYS A 24 1.18 -62.44 67.28
C LYS A 24 0.62 -61.05 66.96
N ASP A 25 -0.65 -60.80 67.24
CA ASP A 25 -1.29 -59.50 67.02
C ASP A 25 -0.57 -58.38 67.81
N SER A 26 -0.11 -58.69 69.04
CA SER A 26 0.68 -57.78 69.85
C SER A 26 2.05 -57.48 69.24
N GLN A 27 2.74 -58.50 68.71
CA GLN A 27 4.02 -58.33 68.01
C GLN A 27 3.86 -57.49 66.73
N ASP A 28 2.82 -57.77 65.92
CA ASP A 28 2.54 -57.04 64.69
C ASP A 28 2.15 -55.58 64.97
N ALA A 29 1.38 -55.34 66.03
CA ALA A 29 1.04 -53.99 66.48
C ALA A 29 2.28 -53.23 66.97
N ALA A 30 3.17 -53.87 67.75
CA ALA A 30 4.40 -53.26 68.23
C ALA A 30 5.35 -52.91 67.07
N ALA A 31 5.47 -53.78 66.07
CA ALA A 31 6.25 -53.52 64.87
C ALA A 31 5.67 -52.34 64.07
N LYS A 32 4.34 -52.27 63.92
CA LYS A 32 3.65 -51.17 63.24
C LYS A 32 3.83 -49.83 63.94
N VAL A 33 3.73 -49.81 65.27
CA VAL A 33 3.96 -48.61 66.08
C VAL A 33 5.40 -48.15 65.94
N SER A 34 6.36 -49.07 66.00
CA SER A 34 7.79 -48.75 65.82
C SER A 34 8.04 -48.11 64.45
N ARG A 35 7.50 -48.69 63.38
CA ARG A 35 7.60 -48.11 62.03
C ARG A 35 6.96 -46.72 61.93
N MET A 36 5.78 -46.51 62.52
CA MET A 36 5.11 -45.22 62.49
C MET A 36 5.89 -44.14 63.27
N LEU A 37 6.54 -44.51 64.38
CA LEU A 37 7.39 -43.59 65.14
C LEU A 37 8.66 -43.20 64.38
N GLU A 38 9.18 -44.07 63.51
CA GLU A 38 10.31 -43.78 62.62
C GLU A 38 9.89 -42.91 61.43
N GLU A 39 8.74 -43.20 60.80
CA GLU A 39 8.25 -42.46 59.61
C GLU A 39 7.71 -41.06 59.94
N HIS A 40 7.29 -40.84 61.19
CA HIS A 40 6.56 -39.64 61.58
C HIS A 40 7.08 -39.05 62.91
N GLU A 41 8.07 -38.17 62.81
CA GLU A 41 8.69 -37.50 63.96
C GLU A 41 7.70 -36.77 64.88
N TRP A 42 6.62 -36.23 64.33
CA TRP A 42 5.57 -35.51 65.08
C TRP A 42 4.86 -36.42 66.09
N ILE A 43 4.78 -37.72 65.84
CA ILE A 43 4.10 -38.67 66.75
C ILE A 43 4.85 -38.70 68.09
N SER A 44 6.18 -38.67 68.07
CA SER A 44 6.99 -38.67 69.30
C SER A 44 6.84 -37.36 70.10
N GLN A 45 6.67 -36.23 69.41
CA GLN A 45 6.52 -34.91 70.02
C GLN A 45 5.12 -34.72 70.64
N GLU A 46 4.10 -35.27 69.98
CA GLU A 46 2.70 -35.02 70.33
C GLU A 46 2.02 -36.19 71.04
N ARG A 47 2.71 -37.32 71.24
CA ARG A 47 2.21 -38.51 71.96
C ARG A 47 1.59 -38.16 73.31
N GLY A 48 2.15 -37.18 74.02
CA GLY A 48 1.63 -36.74 75.32
C GLY A 48 0.21 -36.18 75.26
N LEU A 49 -0.20 -35.64 74.10
CA LEU A 49 -1.50 -35.01 73.87
C LEU A 49 -2.57 -36.01 73.40
N PHE A 50 -2.19 -37.25 73.06
CA PHE A 50 -3.12 -38.25 72.53
C PHE A 50 -4.16 -38.66 73.56
N GLY A 51 -5.44 -38.54 73.21
CA GLY A 51 -6.56 -38.87 74.10
C GLY A 51 -6.79 -37.86 75.23
N GLN A 52 -6.07 -36.72 75.25
CA GLN A 52 -6.31 -35.67 76.24
C GLN A 52 -7.55 -34.83 75.85
N PRO A 53 -8.45 -34.54 76.82
CA PRO A 53 -9.61 -33.70 76.56
C PRO A 53 -9.20 -32.29 76.16
N ASN A 54 -9.95 -31.68 75.23
CA ASN A 54 -9.70 -30.33 74.71
C ASN A 54 -8.43 -30.18 73.83
N THR A 55 -7.93 -31.29 73.27
CA THR A 55 -6.84 -31.31 72.29
C THR A 55 -7.33 -31.81 70.93
N GLY A 56 -6.57 -31.58 69.86
CA GLY A 56 -6.87 -32.12 68.52
C GLY A 56 -6.88 -33.65 68.44
N TYR A 57 -6.40 -34.32 69.49
CA TYR A 57 -6.32 -35.76 69.64
C TYR A 57 -7.31 -36.31 70.69
N ASP A 58 -8.36 -35.54 71.01
CA ASP A 58 -9.45 -36.03 71.84
C ASP A 58 -10.26 -37.11 71.10
N PHE A 59 -9.94 -38.38 71.37
CA PHE A 59 -10.57 -39.52 70.73
C PHE A 59 -12.02 -39.77 71.16
N LYS A 60 -12.54 -39.03 72.16
CA LYS A 60 -13.96 -39.08 72.55
C LYS A 60 -14.80 -38.18 71.67
N VAL A 61 -14.27 -37.01 71.30
CA VAL A 61 -14.92 -36.05 70.41
C VAL A 61 -14.66 -36.38 68.94
N ASN A 62 -13.46 -36.86 68.61
CA ASN A 62 -13.05 -37.15 67.25
C ASN A 62 -12.65 -38.62 67.11
N ASN A 63 -13.62 -39.47 66.76
CA ASN A 63 -13.41 -40.91 66.68
C ASN A 63 -12.40 -41.26 65.57
N PRO A 64 -11.27 -41.93 65.90
CA PRO A 64 -10.25 -42.30 64.91
C PRO A 64 -10.77 -43.11 63.72
N LYS A 65 -11.81 -43.94 63.94
CA LYS A 65 -12.42 -44.73 62.86
C LYS A 65 -13.21 -43.86 61.89
N GLU A 66 -13.96 -42.87 62.39
CA GLU A 66 -14.73 -41.94 61.56
C GLU A 66 -13.82 -40.95 60.83
N ALA A 67 -12.78 -40.45 61.51
CA ALA A 67 -11.74 -39.63 60.90
C ALA A 67 -11.03 -40.36 59.75
N GLY A 68 -10.70 -41.65 59.92
CA GLY A 68 -10.14 -42.49 58.87
C GLY A 68 -11.09 -42.70 57.68
N GLN A 69 -12.39 -42.90 57.93
CA GLN A 69 -13.40 -42.98 56.86
C GLN A 69 -13.56 -41.65 56.11
N ARG A 70 -13.51 -40.53 56.85
CA ARG A 70 -13.59 -39.17 56.27
C ARG A 70 -12.36 -38.87 55.41
N LEU A 71 -11.17 -39.24 55.86
CA LEU A 71 -9.93 -39.13 55.09
C LEU A 71 -10.03 -39.92 53.78
N LYS A 72 -10.49 -41.18 53.86
CA LYS A 72 -10.68 -42.02 52.67
C LYS A 72 -11.67 -41.41 51.67
N LYS A 73 -12.81 -40.89 52.14
CA LYS A 73 -13.80 -40.19 51.27
C LYS A 73 -13.22 -38.92 50.63
N LEU A 74 -12.38 -38.19 51.36
CA LEU A 74 -11.71 -36.99 50.86
C LEU A 74 -10.62 -37.34 49.83
N GLU A 75 -9.85 -38.40 50.04
CA GLU A 75 -8.87 -38.92 49.09
C GLU A 75 -9.52 -39.43 47.80
N GLU A 76 -10.63 -40.17 47.91
CA GLU A 76 -11.44 -40.61 46.77
C GLU A 76 -12.02 -39.42 45.99
N SER A 77 -12.45 -38.38 46.70
CA SER A 77 -12.94 -37.14 46.06
C SER A 77 -11.81 -36.36 45.38
N LYS A 78 -10.65 -36.25 46.04
CA LYS A 78 -9.44 -35.60 45.48
C LYS A 78 -9.00 -36.29 44.19
N THR A 79 -8.86 -37.62 44.23
CA THR A 79 -8.46 -38.40 43.05
C THR A 79 -9.47 -38.34 41.91
N ARG A 80 -10.78 -38.29 42.22
CA ARG A 80 -11.82 -38.05 41.20
C ARG A 80 -11.67 -36.68 40.53
N LEU A 81 -11.48 -35.62 41.32
CA LEU A 81 -11.29 -34.27 40.79
C LEU A 81 -9.97 -34.14 40.03
N GLU A 82 -8.89 -34.77 40.49
CA GLU A 82 -7.60 -34.75 39.78
C GLU A 82 -7.66 -35.35 38.38
N ARG A 83 -8.57 -36.31 38.15
CA ARG A 83 -8.83 -36.89 36.81
C ARG A 83 -9.63 -35.96 35.91
N SER A 84 -10.50 -35.12 36.46
CA SER A 84 -11.32 -34.17 35.69
C SER A 84 -10.65 -32.82 35.47
N VAL A 85 -9.67 -32.45 36.29
CA VAL A 85 -8.98 -31.17 36.19
C VAL A 85 -7.89 -31.23 35.11
N ASN A 86 -8.03 -30.39 34.10
CA ASN A 86 -6.99 -30.21 33.10
C ASN A 86 -5.82 -29.40 33.69
N LYS A 87 -4.77 -30.11 34.11
CA LYS A 87 -3.55 -29.51 34.69
C LYS A 87 -2.78 -28.60 33.70
N ARG A 88 -3.08 -28.66 32.39
CA ARG A 88 -2.47 -27.80 31.36
C ARG A 88 -3.28 -26.53 31.09
N ALA A 89 -4.44 -26.35 31.71
CA ALA A 89 -5.34 -25.23 31.44
C ALA A 89 -4.66 -23.87 31.60
N MET A 90 -3.81 -23.69 32.63
CA MET A 90 -3.09 -22.43 32.84
C MET A 90 -2.10 -22.10 31.71
N ASN A 91 -1.39 -23.11 31.19
CA ASN A 91 -0.47 -22.91 30.06
C ASN A 91 -1.24 -22.62 28.77
N MET A 92 -2.36 -23.31 28.54
CA MET A 92 -3.22 -23.08 27.38
C MET A 92 -3.84 -21.69 27.41
N LEU A 93 -4.30 -21.23 28.58
CA LEU A 93 -4.82 -19.89 28.77
C LEU A 93 -3.76 -18.83 28.44
N SER A 94 -2.55 -18.98 29.00
CA SER A 94 -1.44 -18.06 28.76
C SER A 94 -1.10 -17.97 27.26
N GLN A 95 -1.05 -19.11 26.55
CA GLN A 95 -0.80 -19.12 25.10
C GLN A 95 -1.96 -18.52 24.30
N ALA A 96 -3.21 -18.73 24.72
CA ALA A 96 -4.37 -18.15 24.06
C ALA A 96 -4.41 -16.62 24.24
N GLU A 97 -4.08 -16.13 25.43
CA GLU A 97 -3.96 -14.70 25.74
C GLU A 97 -2.86 -14.02 24.91
N GLU A 98 -1.69 -14.65 24.79
CA GLU A 98 -0.60 -14.15 23.95
C GLU A 98 -1.04 -14.03 22.48
N ARG A 99 -1.64 -15.10 21.93
CA ARG A 99 -2.17 -15.10 20.56
C ARG A 99 -3.25 -14.04 20.35
N TYR A 100 -4.15 -13.87 21.33
CA TYR A 100 -5.19 -12.86 21.30
C TYR A 100 -4.59 -11.45 21.25
N ASN A 101 -3.62 -11.17 22.12
CA ASN A 101 -2.96 -9.86 22.18
C ASN A 101 -2.21 -9.55 20.88
N ASP A 102 -1.53 -10.54 20.31
CA ASP A 102 -0.83 -10.38 19.03
C ASP A 102 -1.79 -10.16 17.86
N LEU A 103 -2.91 -10.89 17.83
CA LEU A 103 -3.94 -10.70 16.82
C LEU A 103 -4.58 -9.32 16.94
N MET A 104 -4.84 -8.84 18.15
CA MET A 104 -5.36 -7.51 18.42
C MET A 104 -4.39 -6.41 18.00
N LYS A 105 -3.08 -6.59 18.22
CA LYS A 105 -2.04 -5.66 17.70
C LYS A 105 -2.06 -5.62 16.17
N LYS A 106 -2.06 -6.78 15.51
CA LYS A 106 -2.12 -6.88 14.04
C LYS A 106 -3.37 -6.22 13.47
N LYS A 107 -4.54 -6.44 14.10
CA LYS A 107 -5.79 -5.79 13.71
C LYS A 107 -5.68 -4.27 13.74
N ARG A 108 -5.15 -3.70 14.84
CA ARG A 108 -4.96 -2.24 14.96
C ARG A 108 -4.02 -1.68 13.89
N ILE A 109 -2.96 -2.41 13.56
CA ILE A 109 -2.03 -2.01 12.49
C ILE A 109 -2.77 -1.94 11.15
N VAL A 110 -3.53 -2.99 10.79
CA VAL A 110 -4.29 -3.04 9.55
C VAL A 110 -5.36 -1.94 9.48
N GLU A 111 -6.06 -1.66 10.58
CA GLU A 111 -7.04 -0.58 10.66
C GLU A 111 -6.39 0.80 10.45
N ASN A 112 -5.24 1.03 11.08
CA ASN A 112 -4.47 2.26 10.90
C ASN A 112 -3.93 2.41 9.47
N ASP A 113 -3.40 1.33 8.88
CA ASP A 113 -2.89 1.34 7.51
C ASP A 113 -4.01 1.59 6.50
N LYS A 114 -5.18 0.98 6.69
CA LYS A 114 -6.38 1.28 5.89
C LYS A 114 -6.71 2.78 5.95
N SER A 115 -6.73 3.37 7.15
CA SER A 115 -7.02 4.80 7.30
C SER A 115 -5.99 5.67 6.59
N LYS A 116 -4.70 5.34 6.68
CA LYS A 116 -3.63 6.07 6.00
C LYS A 116 -3.75 5.97 4.48
N ILE A 117 -4.08 4.80 3.95
CA ILE A 117 -4.28 4.61 2.51
C ILE A 117 -5.44 5.47 2.02
N LEU A 118 -6.56 5.48 2.74
CA LEU A 118 -7.73 6.31 2.39
C LEU A 118 -7.39 7.80 2.40
N GLN A 119 -6.68 8.27 3.43
CA GLN A 119 -6.19 9.65 3.48
C GLN A 119 -5.26 9.98 2.32
N THR A 120 -4.33 9.07 1.98
CA THR A 120 -3.40 9.26 0.86
C THR A 120 -4.13 9.34 -0.47
N ILE A 121 -5.19 8.55 -0.67
CA ILE A 121 -6.03 8.61 -1.86
C ILE A 121 -6.69 9.99 -1.97
N GLU A 122 -7.26 10.50 -0.88
CA GLU A 122 -7.89 11.82 -0.86
C GLU A 122 -6.90 12.95 -1.17
N GLU A 123 -5.71 12.91 -0.56
CA GLU A 123 -4.63 13.87 -0.83
C GLU A 123 -4.16 13.81 -2.29
N LEU A 124 -4.04 12.61 -2.87
CA LEU A 124 -3.67 12.43 -4.28
C LEU A 124 -4.76 12.92 -5.22
N ASP A 125 -6.04 12.68 -4.89
CA ASP A 125 -7.16 13.18 -5.68
C ASP A 125 -7.19 14.71 -5.68
N GLN A 126 -6.94 15.36 -4.54
CA GLN A 126 -6.86 16.81 -4.47
C GLN A 126 -5.70 17.36 -5.33
N LYS A 127 -4.51 16.76 -5.21
CA LYS A 127 -3.35 17.15 -6.04
C LYS A 127 -3.59 16.92 -7.53
N LYS A 128 -4.27 15.83 -7.89
CA LYS A 128 -4.67 15.54 -9.27
C LYS A 128 -5.60 16.62 -9.83
N LYS A 129 -6.62 17.02 -9.07
CA LYS A 129 -7.56 18.08 -9.48
C LYS A 129 -6.84 19.43 -9.67
N GLU A 130 -5.97 19.78 -8.74
CA GLU A 130 -5.18 21.02 -8.82
C GLU A 130 -4.23 21.02 -10.03
N ALA A 131 -3.45 19.96 -10.20
CA ALA A 131 -2.54 19.81 -11.33
C ALA A 131 -3.28 19.84 -12.67
N LEU A 132 -4.44 19.20 -12.77
CA LEU A 132 -5.27 19.23 -13.98
C LEU A 132 -5.82 20.63 -14.24
N ASN A 133 -6.27 21.36 -13.22
CA ASN A 133 -6.79 22.72 -13.38
C ASN A 133 -5.69 23.68 -13.88
N ILE A 134 -4.49 23.60 -13.28
CA ILE A 134 -3.32 24.37 -13.74
C ILE A 134 -2.97 24.02 -15.19
N ALA A 135 -2.97 22.73 -15.54
CA ALA A 135 -2.70 22.27 -16.88
C ALA A 135 -3.74 22.77 -17.88
N TRP A 136 -5.03 22.65 -17.56
CA TRP A 136 -6.13 23.14 -18.38
C TRP A 136 -6.03 24.65 -18.61
N GLN A 137 -5.82 25.45 -17.56
CA GLN A 137 -5.69 26.90 -17.70
C GLN A 137 -4.52 27.30 -18.60
N LYS A 138 -3.37 26.65 -18.43
CA LYS A 138 -2.18 26.93 -19.24
C LYS A 138 -2.37 26.49 -20.69
N VAL A 139 -2.83 25.26 -20.93
CA VAL A 139 -3.11 24.75 -22.28
C VAL A 139 -4.19 25.61 -22.96
N ASN A 140 -5.23 26.02 -22.25
CA ASN A 140 -6.31 26.83 -22.82
C ASN A 140 -5.81 28.22 -23.26
N LYS A 141 -4.93 28.85 -22.46
CA LYS A 141 -4.28 30.13 -22.80
C LYS A 141 -3.37 29.99 -24.03
N ASP A 142 -2.53 28.96 -24.03
CA ASP A 142 -1.60 28.71 -25.13
C ASP A 142 -2.33 28.32 -26.41
N PHE A 143 -3.43 27.55 -26.29
CA PHE A 143 -4.29 27.14 -27.39
C PHE A 143 -4.95 28.34 -28.09
N GLY A 144 -5.58 29.26 -27.35
CA GLY A 144 -6.16 30.48 -27.94
C GLY A 144 -5.09 31.37 -28.59
N SER A 145 -3.92 31.50 -27.97
CA SER A 145 -2.80 32.28 -28.54
C SER A 145 -2.24 31.67 -29.83
N ILE A 146 -2.09 30.35 -29.88
CA ILE A 146 -1.58 29.64 -31.07
C ILE A 146 -2.63 29.71 -32.19
N PHE A 147 -3.91 29.47 -31.86
CA PHE A 147 -4.99 29.46 -32.84
C PHE A 147 -5.20 30.84 -33.49
N SER A 148 -5.20 31.91 -32.69
CA SER A 148 -5.30 33.30 -33.19
C SER A 148 -4.10 33.73 -34.04
N THR A 149 -2.92 33.15 -33.80
CA THR A 149 -1.73 33.37 -34.65
C THR A 149 -1.84 32.63 -35.98
N LEU A 150 -2.41 31.42 -35.98
CA LEU A 150 -2.60 30.61 -37.18
C LEU A 150 -3.72 31.15 -38.08
N LEU A 151 -4.81 31.63 -37.48
CA LEU A 151 -5.96 32.20 -38.16
C LEU A 151 -6.30 33.57 -37.53
N PRO A 152 -5.82 34.68 -38.13
CA PRO A 152 -6.09 36.02 -37.61
C PRO A 152 -7.59 36.30 -37.54
N GLY A 153 -8.05 36.86 -36.41
CA GLY A 153 -9.46 37.15 -36.17
C GLY A 153 -10.29 35.95 -35.72
N ALA A 154 -9.64 34.84 -35.35
CA ALA A 154 -10.29 33.70 -34.73
C ALA A 154 -9.73 33.43 -33.32
N ASP A 155 -10.57 32.84 -32.48
CA ASP A 155 -10.22 32.48 -31.11
C ASP A 155 -10.70 31.06 -30.82
N ALA A 156 -10.03 30.36 -29.91
CA ALA A 156 -10.43 29.01 -29.53
C ALA A 156 -10.13 28.75 -28.06
N ARG A 157 -11.06 28.07 -27.41
CA ARG A 157 -10.95 27.69 -26.00
C ARG A 157 -11.53 26.31 -25.74
N LEU A 158 -10.99 25.66 -24.72
CA LEU A 158 -11.51 24.44 -24.14
C LEU A 158 -12.37 24.80 -22.93
N ALA A 159 -13.64 24.44 -22.96
CA ALA A 159 -14.57 24.65 -21.87
C ALA A 159 -15.19 23.31 -21.44
N PRO A 160 -15.46 23.10 -20.15
CA PRO A 160 -16.24 21.96 -19.73
C PRO A 160 -17.67 22.04 -20.31
N PRO A 161 -18.32 20.89 -20.58
CA PRO A 161 -19.73 20.84 -20.94
C PRO A 161 -20.61 21.51 -19.88
N GLU A 162 -21.81 21.95 -20.26
CA GLU A 162 -22.76 22.54 -19.32
C GLU A 162 -23.11 21.57 -18.18
N GLY A 163 -22.87 21.99 -16.94
CA GLY A 163 -23.15 21.19 -15.74
C GLY A 163 -22.03 20.22 -15.33
N CYS A 164 -20.96 20.10 -16.13
CA CYS A 164 -19.83 19.21 -15.85
C CYS A 164 -18.59 19.95 -15.34
N GLY A 165 -17.74 19.24 -14.59
CA GLY A 165 -16.40 19.74 -14.21
C GLY A 165 -15.36 19.50 -15.31
N ALA A 166 -14.26 20.25 -15.31
CA ALA A 166 -13.13 20.05 -16.25
C ALA A 166 -12.48 18.64 -16.17
N LEU A 167 -12.80 17.87 -15.13
CA LEU A 167 -12.37 16.48 -14.95
C LEU A 167 -13.21 15.46 -15.73
N GLU A 168 -14.45 15.82 -16.06
CA GLU A 168 -15.42 14.92 -16.71
C GLU A 168 -15.32 14.98 -18.23
N GLY A 169 -14.77 16.06 -18.76
CA GLY A 169 -14.55 16.25 -20.18
C GLY A 169 -14.33 17.73 -20.52
N LEU A 170 -13.82 17.97 -21.72
CA LEU A 170 -13.66 19.31 -22.28
C LEU A 170 -14.18 19.31 -23.72
N GLU A 171 -14.91 20.36 -24.04
CA GLU A 171 -15.44 20.64 -25.38
C GLU A 171 -14.69 21.81 -26.00
N PHE A 172 -14.62 21.81 -27.32
CA PHE A 172 -14.04 22.91 -28.07
C PHE A 172 -15.09 23.99 -28.29
N LYS A 173 -14.70 25.24 -28.03
CA LYS A 173 -15.44 26.41 -28.49
C LYS A 173 -14.53 27.23 -29.37
N VAL A 174 -14.94 27.43 -30.63
CA VAL A 174 -14.15 28.13 -31.64
C VAL A 174 -14.92 29.35 -32.12
N ALA A 175 -14.31 30.53 -32.04
CA ALA A 175 -14.80 31.76 -32.62
C ALA A 175 -14.14 32.03 -33.96
N LEU A 176 -14.95 32.31 -34.98
CA LEU A 176 -14.49 32.84 -36.27
C LEU A 176 -15.05 34.25 -36.41
N GLY A 177 -14.19 35.27 -36.30
CA GLY A 177 -14.63 36.67 -36.16
C GLY A 177 -15.37 36.89 -34.84
N ASN A 178 -16.61 37.36 -34.92
CA ASN A 178 -17.45 37.63 -33.74
C ASN A 178 -18.39 36.48 -33.36
N THR A 179 -18.39 35.38 -34.12
CA THR A 179 -19.35 34.29 -33.95
C THR A 179 -18.69 33.07 -33.30
N TRP A 180 -19.16 32.71 -32.10
CA TRP A 180 -18.77 31.48 -31.42
C TRP A 180 -19.55 30.28 -31.95
N LYS A 181 -18.82 29.21 -32.27
CA LYS A 181 -19.34 27.91 -32.68
C LYS A 181 -18.95 26.86 -31.67
N GLU A 182 -19.91 26.03 -31.29
CA GLU A 182 -19.72 24.94 -30.31
C GLU A 182 -19.49 23.60 -31.00
N ASN A 183 -19.97 23.44 -32.23
CA ASN A 183 -19.81 22.21 -33.00
C ASN A 183 -18.66 22.32 -34.04
N LEU A 184 -17.67 21.43 -33.95
CA LEU A 184 -16.60 21.33 -34.96
C LEU A 184 -17.12 20.96 -36.34
N THR A 185 -18.29 20.32 -36.44
CA THR A 185 -18.89 19.91 -37.72
C THR A 185 -19.25 21.07 -38.62
N GLU A 186 -19.40 22.28 -38.06
CA GLU A 186 -19.68 23.51 -38.80
C GLU A 186 -18.43 24.20 -39.38
N LEU A 187 -17.25 23.61 -39.20
CA LEU A 187 -15.98 24.12 -39.67
C LEU A 187 -15.55 23.41 -40.97
N SER A 188 -14.88 24.14 -41.86
CA SER A 188 -14.27 23.54 -43.06
C SER A 188 -13.20 22.50 -42.69
N GLY A 189 -12.87 21.59 -43.62
CA GLY A 189 -11.84 20.56 -43.40
C GLY A 189 -10.48 21.13 -42.98
N GLY A 190 -10.05 22.22 -43.62
CA GLY A 190 -8.81 22.92 -43.27
C GLY A 190 -8.87 23.56 -41.88
N GLN A 191 -9.98 24.21 -41.53
CA GLN A 191 -10.16 24.82 -40.20
C GLN A 191 -10.16 23.78 -39.08
N ARG A 192 -10.83 22.63 -39.27
CA ARG A 192 -10.78 21.53 -38.29
C ARG A 192 -9.37 21.03 -38.06
N SER A 193 -8.59 20.92 -39.14
CA SER A 193 -7.19 20.50 -39.09
C SER A 193 -6.33 21.52 -38.34
N LEU A 194 -6.56 22.83 -38.55
CA LEU A 194 -5.87 23.90 -37.82
C LEU A 194 -6.22 23.92 -36.33
N VAL A 195 -7.50 23.71 -35.97
CA VAL A 195 -7.93 23.61 -34.56
C VAL A 195 -7.22 22.44 -33.87
N ALA A 196 -7.21 21.25 -34.51
CA ALA A 196 -6.52 20.08 -33.97
C ALA A 196 -5.00 20.30 -33.82
N LEU A 197 -4.35 20.85 -34.85
CA LEU A 197 -2.93 21.19 -34.81
C LEU A 197 -2.61 22.18 -33.70
N SER A 198 -3.44 23.21 -33.52
CA SER A 198 -3.27 24.23 -32.48
C SER A 198 -3.34 23.60 -31.08
N LEU A 199 -4.26 22.68 -30.86
CA LEU A 199 -4.36 21.97 -29.58
C LEU A 199 -3.13 21.10 -29.33
N ILE A 200 -2.69 20.33 -30.33
CA ILE A 200 -1.50 19.49 -30.21
C ILE A 200 -0.29 20.35 -29.84
N LEU A 201 -0.08 21.47 -30.53
CA LEU A 201 1.02 22.38 -30.26
C LEU A 201 0.91 23.05 -28.87
N ALA A 202 -0.29 23.42 -28.42
CA ALA A 202 -0.51 23.94 -27.08
C ALA A 202 -0.13 22.90 -25.99
N MET A 203 -0.48 21.63 -26.20
CA MET A 203 -0.06 20.54 -25.31
C MET A 203 1.46 20.35 -25.31
N LEU A 204 2.10 20.47 -26.48
CA LEU A 204 3.56 20.39 -26.60
C LEU A 204 4.26 21.58 -25.93
N LEU A 205 3.63 22.77 -25.88
CA LEU A 205 4.17 23.94 -25.18
C LEU A 205 4.03 23.83 -23.66
N PHE A 206 2.99 23.14 -23.18
CA PHE A 206 2.81 22.86 -21.75
C PHE A 206 4.00 22.06 -21.18
N LYS A 207 4.45 21.03 -21.92
CA LYS A 207 5.62 20.22 -21.59
C LYS A 207 6.61 20.19 -22.76
N PRO A 208 7.51 21.19 -22.84
CA PRO A 208 8.38 21.36 -24.00
C PRO A 208 9.40 20.22 -24.13
N ALA A 209 9.59 19.74 -25.36
CA ALA A 209 10.58 18.75 -25.74
C ALA A 209 11.76 19.45 -26.46
N PRO A 210 12.97 18.87 -26.40
CA PRO A 210 14.14 19.44 -27.07
C PRO A 210 14.05 19.38 -28.60
N ILE A 211 13.36 18.37 -29.15
CA ILE A 211 13.22 18.14 -30.60
C ILE A 211 11.77 17.75 -30.91
N TYR A 212 11.21 18.34 -31.96
CA TYR A 212 9.93 18.00 -32.55
C TYR A 212 10.10 17.60 -34.02
N ILE A 213 9.36 16.59 -34.46
CA ILE A 213 9.30 16.16 -35.85
C ILE A 213 7.84 16.28 -36.31
N LEU A 214 7.58 17.05 -37.36
CA LEU A 214 6.26 17.22 -37.96
C LEU A 214 6.31 16.68 -39.39
N ASP A 215 5.51 15.67 -39.68
CA ASP A 215 5.50 15.02 -40.99
C ASP A 215 4.20 15.36 -41.74
N GLU A 216 4.32 16.04 -42.90
CA GLU A 216 3.23 16.45 -43.80
C GLU A 216 2.02 17.10 -43.11
N VAL A 217 2.26 17.81 -41.99
CA VAL A 217 1.19 18.47 -41.21
C VAL A 217 0.45 19.56 -41.97
N ASP A 218 0.99 19.97 -43.11
CA ASP A 218 0.48 21.00 -43.99
C ASP A 218 -0.27 20.45 -45.22
N ALA A 219 -0.39 19.12 -45.39
CA ALA A 219 -1.02 18.51 -46.56
C ALA A 219 -2.44 19.07 -46.83
N ALA A 220 -3.24 19.23 -45.78
CA ALA A 220 -4.63 19.70 -45.85
C ALA A 220 -4.79 21.24 -45.78
N LEU A 221 -3.70 22.01 -45.81
CA LEU A 221 -3.71 23.47 -45.55
C LEU A 221 -3.32 24.32 -46.75
N ASP A 222 -3.99 25.46 -46.93
CA ASP A 222 -3.63 26.39 -48.00
C ASP A 222 -2.30 27.11 -47.75
N LEU A 223 -1.69 27.63 -48.81
CA LEU A 223 -0.37 28.28 -48.78
C LEU A 223 -0.28 29.40 -47.72
N SER A 224 -1.32 30.24 -47.59
CA SER A 224 -1.37 31.31 -46.58
C SER A 224 -1.32 30.77 -45.14
N HIS A 225 -1.98 29.65 -44.87
CA HIS A 225 -1.96 29.00 -43.55
C HIS A 225 -0.62 28.34 -43.26
N THR A 226 0.03 27.74 -44.26
CA THR A 226 1.38 27.15 -44.08
C THR A 226 2.42 28.21 -43.68
N GLN A 227 2.35 29.42 -44.24
CA GLN A 227 3.25 30.50 -43.86
C GLN A 227 3.04 30.92 -42.39
N ASN A 228 1.79 31.00 -41.93
CA ASN A 228 1.45 31.30 -40.54
C ASN A 228 1.97 30.23 -39.57
N ILE A 229 1.96 28.94 -39.95
CA ILE A 229 2.52 27.86 -39.13
C ILE A 229 4.01 28.08 -38.89
N GLY A 230 4.79 28.38 -39.94
CA GLY A 230 6.22 28.65 -39.78
C GLY A 230 6.50 29.84 -38.86
N GLN A 231 5.71 30.92 -38.96
CA GLN A 231 5.82 32.08 -38.07
C GLN A 231 5.44 31.73 -36.62
N MET A 232 4.33 31.02 -36.42
CA MET A 232 3.88 30.57 -35.10
C MET A 232 4.94 29.68 -34.43
N LEU A 233 5.51 28.71 -35.16
CA LEU A 233 6.58 27.85 -34.65
C LEU A 233 7.80 28.68 -34.25
N ARG A 234 8.12 29.75 -34.98
CA ARG A 234 9.21 30.68 -34.66
C ARG A 234 8.96 31.49 -33.39
N THR A 235 7.73 31.96 -33.21
CA THR A 235 7.35 32.81 -32.07
C THR A 235 7.18 32.01 -30.78
N HIS A 236 6.45 30.91 -30.82
CA HIS A 236 6.07 30.15 -29.62
C HIS A 236 7.13 29.15 -29.15
N PHE A 237 7.94 28.61 -30.07
CA PHE A 237 8.96 27.62 -29.75
C PHE A 237 10.37 28.15 -30.03
N THR A 238 10.87 28.96 -29.11
CA THR A 238 12.22 29.58 -29.19
C THR A 238 13.34 28.68 -28.66
N HIS A 239 13.01 27.74 -27.79
CA HIS A 239 13.98 26.86 -27.11
C HIS A 239 14.00 25.41 -27.63
N SER A 240 13.19 25.09 -28.65
CA SER A 240 13.05 23.74 -29.19
C SER A 240 13.46 23.67 -30.65
N GLN A 241 14.04 22.53 -31.05
CA GLN A 241 14.39 22.25 -32.43
C GLN A 241 13.20 21.63 -33.15
N PHE A 242 12.95 22.06 -34.38
CA PHE A 242 11.92 21.50 -35.25
C PHE A 242 12.56 20.86 -36.45
N VAL A 243 12.11 19.66 -36.78
CA VAL A 243 12.28 18.99 -38.06
C VAL A 243 10.92 18.94 -38.71
N VAL A 244 10.69 19.70 -39.77
CA VAL A 244 9.41 19.62 -40.48
C VAL A 244 9.65 18.98 -41.85
N VAL A 245 8.78 18.04 -42.21
CA VAL A 245 8.69 17.41 -43.53
C VAL A 245 7.47 17.98 -44.22
N SER A 246 7.68 18.59 -45.38
CA SER A 246 6.63 19.31 -46.10
C SER A 246 6.94 19.31 -47.59
N LEU A 247 5.87 19.28 -48.38
CA LEU A 247 5.89 19.41 -49.84
C LEU A 247 5.52 20.84 -50.29
N LYS A 248 5.21 21.76 -49.37
CA LYS A 248 4.73 23.12 -49.69
C LYS A 248 5.79 24.17 -49.44
N ASP A 249 6.02 25.01 -50.45
CA ASP A 249 7.01 26.08 -50.40
C ASP A 249 6.79 27.08 -49.24
N GLY A 250 5.55 27.26 -48.78
CA GLY A 250 5.22 28.18 -47.69
C GLY A 250 5.90 27.85 -46.35
N MET A 251 6.24 26.58 -46.11
CA MET A 251 7.00 26.15 -44.93
C MET A 251 8.51 26.41 -45.08
N PHE A 252 9.01 26.52 -46.31
CA PHE A 252 10.44 26.56 -46.61
C PHE A 252 11.04 27.92 -46.23
N THR A 253 10.28 29.01 -46.43
CA THR A 253 10.71 30.40 -46.17
C THR A 253 11.05 30.67 -44.70
N ASN A 254 10.48 29.90 -43.78
CA ASN A 254 10.68 30.08 -42.34
C ASN A 254 11.78 29.17 -41.75
N ALA A 255 12.44 28.37 -42.57
CA ALA A 255 13.45 27.40 -42.14
C ALA A 255 14.87 27.98 -42.16
N ASN A 256 15.65 27.73 -41.11
CA ASN A 256 17.07 28.13 -41.08
C ASN A 256 17.91 27.28 -42.04
N VAL A 257 17.57 26.00 -42.17
CA VAL A 257 18.28 25.03 -43.01
C VAL A 257 17.25 24.18 -43.74
N LEU A 258 17.44 24.04 -45.06
CA LEU A 258 16.64 23.19 -45.91
C LEU A 258 17.47 21.95 -46.28
N PHE A 259 16.90 20.77 -46.09
CA PHE A 259 17.41 19.50 -46.60
C PHE A 259 16.48 19.08 -47.73
N LYS A 260 17.02 18.70 -48.89
CA LYS A 260 16.25 18.16 -50.01
C LYS A 260 16.67 16.72 -50.23
N THR A 261 15.71 15.81 -50.21
CA THR A 261 15.95 14.41 -50.57
C THR A 261 15.97 14.28 -52.10
N LYS A 262 16.83 13.39 -52.61
CA LYS A 262 16.94 13.07 -54.04
C LYS A 262 17.21 11.59 -54.18
N PHE A 263 16.62 10.97 -55.17
CA PHE A 263 16.94 9.60 -55.56
C PHE A 263 17.87 9.64 -56.77
N VAL A 264 19.13 9.23 -56.60
CA VAL A 264 20.16 9.25 -57.64
C VAL A 264 20.82 7.88 -57.70
N ASP A 265 20.87 7.28 -58.89
CA ASP A 265 21.53 5.99 -59.15
C ASP A 265 21.11 4.85 -58.19
N GLY A 266 19.83 4.80 -57.82
CA GLY A 266 19.30 3.75 -56.94
C GLY A 266 19.52 3.99 -55.44
N VAL A 267 20.12 5.12 -55.06
CA VAL A 267 20.43 5.47 -53.67
C VAL A 267 19.71 6.76 -53.26
N SER A 268 19.12 6.76 -52.07
CA SER A 268 18.54 7.98 -51.47
C SER A 268 19.65 8.87 -50.92
N ALA A 269 19.81 10.05 -51.52
CA ALA A 269 20.77 11.07 -51.12
C ALA A 269 20.05 12.29 -50.50
N VAL A 270 20.72 12.99 -49.59
CA VAL A 270 20.21 14.22 -48.98
C VAL A 270 21.17 15.37 -49.28
N SER A 271 20.63 16.46 -49.83
CA SER A 271 21.37 17.69 -50.08
C SER A 271 20.97 18.76 -49.07
N ARG A 272 21.92 19.55 -48.58
CA ARG A 272 21.69 20.60 -47.58
C ARG A 272 21.89 21.98 -48.22
N THR A 273 20.91 22.86 -48.05
CA THR A 273 20.97 24.27 -48.45
C THR A 273 20.69 25.16 -47.25
N THR A 274 21.57 26.11 -46.98
CA THR A 274 21.35 27.15 -45.95
C THR A 274 20.74 28.38 -46.61
N GLN A 275 19.61 28.88 -46.10
CA GLN A 275 19.05 30.15 -46.55
C GLN A 275 19.89 31.30 -45.95
N ALA A 276 20.40 32.19 -46.81
CA ALA A 276 21.04 33.42 -46.35
C ALA A 276 19.95 34.36 -45.80
N GLN A 277 20.04 34.73 -44.52
CA GLN A 277 19.20 35.81 -44.00
C GLN A 277 19.60 37.12 -44.71
N PRO A 278 18.66 37.94 -45.19
CA PRO A 278 19.00 39.27 -45.66
C PRO A 278 19.49 40.11 -44.47
N ASP A 279 20.78 40.44 -44.47
CA ASP A 279 21.38 41.39 -43.52
C ASP A 279 20.73 42.76 -43.70
N GLN A 280 19.78 43.11 -42.82
CA GLN A 280 19.23 44.48 -42.73
C GLN A 280 20.12 45.44 -41.93
N ASN A 281 21.42 45.15 -41.75
CA ASN A 281 22.33 46.05 -41.03
C ASN A 281 23.69 46.18 -41.74
N GLN A 282 23.70 46.93 -42.84
CA GLN A 282 24.92 47.59 -43.31
C GLN A 282 24.72 49.10 -43.41
N THR A 283 24.68 49.77 -42.25
CA THR A 283 25.15 51.15 -42.11
C THR A 283 25.46 51.42 -40.63
N HIS A 284 26.72 51.18 -40.25
CA HIS A 284 27.57 52.04 -39.41
C HIS A 284 28.76 51.21 -38.89
N LYS A 285 29.94 51.44 -39.47
CA LYS A 285 31.22 50.96 -38.92
C LYS A 285 31.51 51.70 -37.61
N GLY A 286 31.73 50.94 -36.52
CA GLY A 286 32.25 51.44 -35.25
C GLY A 286 32.60 50.27 -34.32
N GLN A 287 33.89 50.13 -34.01
CA GLN A 287 34.52 49.03 -33.27
C GLN A 287 33.98 48.81 -31.83
N ARG A 288 33.85 47.55 -31.38
CA ARG A 288 34.65 46.90 -30.29
C ARG A 288 34.00 45.64 -29.66
N LYS A 289 34.85 44.60 -29.51
CA LYS A 289 35.02 43.54 -28.48
C LYS A 289 33.82 42.65 -28.04
N GLY A 290 34.02 41.32 -28.11
CA GLY A 290 33.07 40.24 -27.74
C GLY A 290 32.97 39.94 -26.23
N PRO A 291 32.70 38.70 -25.76
CA PRO A 291 32.20 37.48 -26.42
C PRO A 291 30.80 37.05 -25.90
N SER A 292 30.09 36.15 -26.61
CA SER A 292 29.08 35.19 -26.08
C SER A 292 28.13 34.76 -27.19
N GLN A 293 28.39 33.61 -27.83
CA GLN A 293 27.36 32.92 -28.60
C GLN A 293 26.76 31.80 -27.73
N ARG A 294 25.56 32.05 -27.21
CA ARG A 294 24.63 30.98 -26.84
C ARG A 294 24.20 30.27 -28.13
N PRO A 295 24.07 28.94 -28.16
CA PRO A 295 23.57 28.27 -29.34
C PRO A 295 22.10 28.64 -29.54
N GLN A 296 21.80 29.35 -30.64
CA GLN A 296 20.43 29.47 -31.13
C GLN A 296 19.92 28.08 -31.51
N ALA A 297 18.71 27.73 -31.07
CA ALA A 297 18.05 26.49 -31.45
C ALA A 297 17.98 26.38 -32.99
N GLN A 298 18.65 25.38 -33.56
CA GLN A 298 18.65 25.14 -35.01
C GLN A 298 17.33 24.48 -35.43
N LYS A 299 16.56 25.14 -36.29
CA LYS A 299 15.40 24.53 -36.95
C LYS A 299 15.84 23.98 -38.30
N LYS A 300 15.53 22.70 -38.54
CA LYS A 300 15.91 21.94 -39.72
C LYS A 300 14.63 21.59 -40.47
N LEU A 301 14.62 21.69 -41.79
CA LEU A 301 13.48 21.28 -42.60
C LEU A 301 13.92 20.24 -43.60
N ILE A 302 13.24 19.10 -43.67
CA ILE A 302 13.49 18.06 -44.67
C ILE A 302 12.39 18.16 -45.73
N ALA A 303 12.67 18.81 -46.85
CA ALA A 303 11.83 18.78 -48.03
C ALA A 303 12.08 17.46 -48.80
N ASN A 304 10.99 16.79 -49.18
CA ASN A 304 11.00 15.74 -50.18
C ASN A 304 10.85 16.31 -51.58
#